data_AF-A0A452IS90-F1
#
_entry.id   AF-A0A452IS90-F1
#
_cell.length_a   1.000
_cell.length_b   1.000
_cell.length_c   1.000
_cell.angle_alpha   90.00
_cell.angle_beta   90.00
_cell.angle_gamma   90.00
#
_symmetry.space_group_name_H-M   'P 1'
#
loop_
_entity.id
_entity.type
_entity.pdbx_description
1 polymer ?
#
loop_
_entity_poly.entity_id
_entity_poly.type
_entity_poly.pdbx_seq_one_letter_code
_entity_poly.pdbx_strand_id
1 'polypeptide(L)'
;MNSSQGHFQFSSGSHRGSAGPTSARGGVIGTSVSISSTRPLWHSSGAGVSWGAFGKSHGDSIFLNGNEKQTMQNLNDRLAAYLEKVRSLEAANAQLESCISEWHKKRSHEKKRDFNQYEQNITDMQRQIEDGKITNASILLHIDNAKIASEDLSLKYEAEQSLRQGMQISVENLRKELDNLTIATTDLEMEIEGIQEEQILRKKDHEKDMGAHHSSKDFKVNVQVNAVPKEDLTKILAGIRKDYEAIIEKNHQGLLVWYKEQTATVSPAANISPEEIQSNESEIKNLKRTLQALEIELQAQFSKKYALEGTLAETQAHYTFQLQNIQQFISNCEEELSQLRQDMKCQNNQYKILLGIKTRLEKEISTYRQLLEGNADGGKIKTITQDSVNGQVVSSTINEINQQM
;
A
#
# COMPACT_ATOMS: atom_id res chain seq x y z
N MET A 1 -3.18 -52.05 30.82
CA MET A 1 -3.59 -52.71 29.57
C MET A 1 -3.48 -51.68 28.46
N ASN A 2 -2.64 -51.98 27.47
CA ASN A 2 -2.25 -51.10 26.36
C ASN A 2 -3.42 -50.79 25.41
N SER A 3 -3.48 -49.54 24.94
CA SER A 3 -4.03 -49.15 23.63
C SER A 3 -3.56 -47.71 23.35
N SER A 4 -2.44 -47.54 22.64
CA SER A 4 -2.30 -47.49 21.18
C SER A 4 -2.88 -46.19 20.59
N GLN A 5 -2.05 -45.16 20.52
CA GLN A 5 -2.26 -43.94 19.74
C GLN A 5 -2.03 -44.25 18.25
N GLY A 6 -3.04 -44.01 17.42
CA GLY A 6 -2.92 -44.01 15.97
C GLY A 6 -2.76 -42.58 15.45
N HIS A 7 -1.59 -42.27 14.90
CA HIS A 7 -1.31 -41.05 14.16
C HIS A 7 -1.87 -41.19 12.73
N PHE A 8 -2.82 -40.34 12.33
CA PHE A 8 -3.21 -40.16 10.94
C PHE A 8 -2.60 -38.85 10.43
N GLN A 9 -1.58 -38.95 9.57
CA GLN A 9 -1.06 -37.84 8.77
C GLN A 9 -1.80 -37.80 7.43
N PHE A 10 -2.45 -36.69 7.14
CA PHE A 10 -3.00 -36.39 5.82
C PHE A 10 -1.89 -35.71 4.99
N SER A 11 -1.46 -36.38 3.92
CA SER A 11 -0.48 -35.86 2.96
C SER A 11 -1.21 -34.98 1.95
N SER A 12 -0.92 -33.66 1.95
CA SER A 12 -1.39 -32.74 0.91
C SER A 12 -0.24 -32.46 -0.05
N GLY A 13 -0.38 -32.93 -1.29
CA GLY A 13 0.57 -32.71 -2.37
C GLY A 13 0.54 -31.27 -2.84
N SER A 14 1.70 -30.59 -2.78
CA SER A 14 1.92 -29.32 -3.46
C SER A 14 2.34 -29.56 -4.90
N HIS A 15 1.45 -29.26 -5.84
CA HIS A 15 1.80 -29.08 -7.25
C HIS A 15 2.64 -27.82 -7.40
N ARG A 16 3.94 -28.01 -7.69
CA ARG A 16 4.89 -26.94 -7.98
C ARG A 16 4.73 -26.54 -9.45
N GLY A 17 4.06 -25.41 -9.69
CA GLY A 17 3.98 -24.77 -11.00
C GLY A 17 5.35 -24.24 -11.43
N SER A 18 5.76 -24.62 -12.64
CA SER A 18 6.96 -24.15 -13.33
C SER A 18 6.75 -22.72 -13.83
N ALA A 19 7.57 -21.78 -13.37
CA ALA A 19 7.68 -20.44 -13.96
C ALA A 19 8.97 -20.38 -14.79
N GLY A 20 8.80 -20.32 -16.12
CA GLY A 20 9.90 -20.07 -17.06
C GLY A 20 10.36 -18.61 -17.01
N PRO A 21 11.59 -18.30 -17.45
CA PRO A 21 12.10 -16.94 -17.46
C PRO A 21 11.55 -16.16 -18.65
N THR A 22 10.81 -15.08 -18.39
CA THR A 22 10.48 -14.08 -19.40
C THR A 22 11.66 -13.12 -19.58
N SER A 23 12.20 -13.10 -20.79
CA SER A 23 13.28 -12.20 -21.21
C SER A 23 12.84 -10.75 -21.17
N ALA A 24 13.50 -9.92 -20.37
CA ALA A 24 13.41 -8.47 -20.47
C ALA A 24 14.29 -7.99 -21.63
N ARG A 25 13.64 -7.64 -22.75
CA ARG A 25 14.27 -7.03 -23.92
C ARG A 25 14.29 -5.50 -23.70
N GLY A 26 15.28 -5.02 -22.95
CA GLY A 26 15.54 -3.58 -22.80
C GLY A 26 16.35 -3.07 -23.99
N GLY A 27 15.69 -2.39 -24.92
CA GLY A 27 16.35 -1.69 -26.03
C GLY A 27 16.94 -0.37 -25.57
N VAL A 28 18.27 -0.29 -25.50
CA VAL A 28 19.01 0.98 -25.44
C VAL A 28 19.64 1.19 -26.81
N ILE A 29 19.05 2.06 -27.62
CA ILE A 29 19.68 2.60 -28.82
C ILE A 29 20.47 3.83 -28.37
N GLY A 30 21.72 3.61 -27.97
CA GLY A 30 22.72 4.65 -27.77
C GLY A 30 23.81 4.47 -28.83
N THR A 31 23.64 5.08 -29.99
CA THR A 31 24.67 5.13 -31.03
C THR A 31 25.78 6.10 -30.61
N SER A 32 26.86 5.58 -30.02
CA SER A 32 28.11 6.34 -29.88
C SER A 32 28.85 6.33 -31.22
N VAL A 33 28.83 7.45 -31.94
CA VAL A 33 29.72 7.69 -33.08
C VAL A 33 31.08 8.12 -32.54
N SER A 34 32.06 7.24 -32.61
CA SER A 34 33.48 7.55 -32.36
C SER A 34 34.06 8.22 -33.60
N ILE A 35 34.36 9.52 -33.53
CA ILE A 35 35.04 10.26 -34.60
C ILE A 35 36.53 10.30 -34.24
N SER A 36 37.31 9.40 -34.82
CA SER A 36 38.77 9.41 -34.73
C SER A 36 39.34 10.49 -35.68
N SER A 37 39.79 11.61 -35.13
CA SER A 37 40.56 12.61 -35.89
C SER A 37 42.03 12.16 -35.96
N THR A 38 42.43 11.59 -37.08
CA THR A 38 43.84 11.38 -37.42
C THR A 38 44.46 12.72 -37.82
N ARG A 39 45.47 13.16 -37.06
CA ARG A 39 46.31 14.32 -37.42
C ARG A 39 47.45 13.84 -38.33
N PRO A 40 47.74 14.49 -39.46
CA PRO A 40 48.93 14.13 -40.23
C PRO A 40 50.18 14.71 -39.56
N LEU A 41 51.10 13.81 -39.26
CA LEU A 41 52.44 14.04 -38.75
C LEU A 41 53.34 14.50 -39.91
N TRP A 42 53.64 15.80 -40.00
CA TRP A 42 54.67 16.30 -40.91
C TRP A 42 56.02 16.25 -40.20
N HIS A 43 56.89 15.37 -40.70
CA HIS A 43 58.30 15.31 -40.33
C HIS A 43 59.05 16.48 -40.97
N SER A 44 59.69 17.32 -40.16
CA SER A 44 60.71 18.25 -40.63
C SER A 44 61.99 18.00 -39.85
N SER A 45 62.87 17.22 -40.48
CA SER A 45 64.28 17.13 -40.15
C SER A 45 64.92 18.51 -40.38
N GLY A 46 65.06 19.29 -39.32
CA GLY A 46 65.77 20.57 -39.32
C GLY A 46 67.06 20.44 -38.54
N ALA A 47 68.09 19.86 -39.16
CA ALA A 47 69.45 19.93 -38.66
C ALA A 47 69.84 21.41 -38.56
N GLY A 48 70.11 21.87 -37.34
CA GLY A 48 70.71 23.16 -37.07
C GLY A 48 72.13 23.19 -37.62
N VAL A 49 72.27 23.62 -38.87
CA VAL A 49 73.55 23.99 -39.46
C VAL A 49 73.77 25.48 -39.23
N SER A 50 74.60 25.74 -38.23
CA SER A 50 75.22 27.03 -37.96
C SER A 50 75.99 27.52 -39.20
N TRP A 51 75.49 28.57 -39.86
CA TRP A 51 76.25 29.31 -40.87
C TRP A 51 77.08 30.37 -40.16
N GLY A 52 78.32 30.04 -39.84
CA GLY A 52 79.26 30.95 -39.22
C GLY A 52 80.70 30.50 -39.48
N ALA A 53 81.29 31.01 -40.57
CA ALA A 53 82.72 31.31 -40.77
C ALA A 53 83.06 31.23 -42.26
N PHE A 54 83.50 32.34 -42.86
CA PHE A 54 84.72 32.45 -43.70
C PHE A 54 84.82 33.87 -44.31
N GLY A 55 86.04 34.42 -44.33
CA GLY A 55 86.44 35.60 -45.12
C GLY A 55 86.60 36.87 -44.30
N LYS A 56 87.66 37.05 -43.51
CA LYS A 56 89.02 37.45 -43.92
C LYS A 56 89.03 38.68 -44.83
N SER A 57 89.25 39.82 -44.19
CA SER A 57 89.56 41.12 -44.78
C SER A 57 90.83 41.04 -45.64
N HIS A 58 90.71 41.42 -46.90
CA HIS A 58 91.78 42.01 -47.69
C HIS A 58 91.22 43.29 -48.29
N GLY A 59 91.73 44.43 -47.82
CA GLY A 59 91.72 45.62 -48.65
C GLY A 59 92.65 45.38 -49.84
N ASP A 60 92.25 45.81 -51.03
CA ASP A 60 92.89 46.97 -51.63
C ASP A 60 92.10 47.47 -52.86
N SER A 61 92.08 48.80 -52.96
CA SER A 61 92.11 49.60 -54.17
C SER A 61 90.91 49.72 -55.16
N ILE A 62 90.38 50.95 -55.21
CA ILE A 62 90.27 51.84 -56.41
C ILE A 62 89.38 51.30 -57.57
N PHE A 63 88.22 51.89 -57.92
CA PHE A 63 88.05 53.00 -58.90
C PHE A 63 86.59 53.56 -58.88
N LEU A 64 86.49 54.87 -59.12
CA LEU A 64 85.31 55.76 -59.04
C LEU A 64 84.39 55.77 -60.30
N ASN A 65 83.12 56.18 -60.10
CA ASN A 65 82.22 56.92 -61.03
C ASN A 65 81.27 56.23 -62.06
N GLY A 66 80.85 54.97 -61.86
CA GLY A 66 79.83 54.31 -62.73
C GLY A 66 78.58 53.72 -62.05
N ASN A 67 78.55 53.61 -60.71
CA ASN A 67 77.63 52.70 -60.01
C ASN A 67 76.27 53.30 -59.60
N GLU A 68 76.14 54.61 -59.40
CA GLU A 68 74.92 55.19 -58.81
C GLU A 68 73.69 55.12 -59.73
N LYS A 69 73.89 55.27 -61.04
CA LYS A 69 72.80 55.13 -62.01
C LYS A 69 72.34 53.68 -62.15
N GLN A 70 73.27 52.73 -62.07
CA GLN A 70 72.97 51.30 -62.17
C GLN A 70 72.32 50.77 -60.90
N THR A 71 72.69 51.28 -59.72
CA THR A 71 71.98 50.99 -58.47
C THR A 71 70.57 51.61 -58.46
N MET A 72 70.39 52.84 -58.96
CA MET A 72 69.06 53.44 -59.10
C MET A 72 68.18 52.70 -60.12
N GLN A 73 68.76 52.21 -61.20
CA GLN A 73 68.03 51.40 -62.17
C GLN A 73 67.63 50.03 -61.59
N ASN A 74 68.51 49.36 -60.85
CA ASN A 74 68.19 48.11 -60.15
C ASN A 74 67.08 48.30 -59.10
N LEU A 75 67.11 49.41 -58.36
CA LEU A 75 66.05 49.76 -57.41
C LEU A 75 64.72 50.04 -58.10
N ASN A 76 64.73 50.76 -59.24
CA ASN A 76 63.54 51.00 -60.03
C ASN A 76 62.97 49.71 -60.64
N ASP A 77 63.83 48.81 -61.14
CA ASP A 77 63.41 47.51 -61.66
C ASP A 77 62.81 46.63 -60.55
N ARG A 78 63.38 46.69 -59.34
CA ARG A 78 62.84 46.00 -58.16
C ARG A 78 61.52 46.61 -57.68
N LEU A 79 61.37 47.93 -57.74
CA LEU A 79 60.12 48.62 -57.42
C LEU A 79 59.05 48.31 -58.46
N ALA A 80 59.40 48.26 -59.75
CA ALA A 80 58.49 47.85 -60.82
C ALA A 80 58.03 46.39 -60.62
N ALA A 81 58.96 45.48 -60.29
CA ALA A 81 58.62 44.10 -59.96
C ALA A 81 57.73 43.98 -58.70
N TYR A 82 57.96 44.83 -57.69
CA TYR A 82 57.11 44.89 -56.50
C TYR A 82 55.71 45.43 -56.81
N LEU A 83 55.59 46.51 -57.60
CA LEU A 83 54.29 47.05 -58.03
C LEU A 83 53.52 46.04 -58.88
N GLU A 84 54.19 45.31 -59.77
CA GLU A 84 53.56 44.24 -60.55
C GLU A 84 53.09 43.10 -59.64
N LYS A 85 53.90 42.76 -58.62
CA LYS A 85 53.50 41.76 -57.62
C LYS A 85 52.28 42.22 -56.81
N VAL A 86 52.24 43.46 -56.37
CA VAL A 86 51.09 44.05 -55.65
C VAL A 86 49.84 44.01 -56.53
N ARG A 87 49.92 44.44 -57.80
CA ARG A 87 48.79 44.35 -58.74
C ARG A 87 48.29 42.92 -58.94
N SER A 88 49.20 41.95 -59.06
CA SER A 88 48.81 40.54 -59.17
C SER A 88 48.10 40.00 -57.92
N LEU A 89 48.51 40.46 -56.74
CA LEU A 89 47.90 40.09 -55.46
C LEU A 89 46.56 40.78 -55.23
N GLU A 90 46.42 42.05 -55.62
CA GLU A 90 45.15 42.78 -55.62
C GLU A 90 44.13 42.12 -56.55
N ALA A 91 44.55 41.74 -57.77
CA ALA A 91 43.70 41.00 -58.70
C ALA A 91 43.27 39.63 -58.15
N ALA A 92 44.20 38.89 -57.53
CA ALA A 92 43.88 37.62 -56.89
C ALA A 92 42.93 37.77 -55.69
N ASN A 93 43.11 38.81 -54.86
CA ASN A 93 42.22 39.10 -53.75
C ASN A 93 40.81 39.48 -54.23
N ALA A 94 40.69 40.33 -55.26
CA ALA A 94 39.40 40.68 -55.84
C ALA A 94 38.65 39.45 -56.40
N GLN A 95 39.39 38.51 -57.02
CA GLN A 95 38.82 37.24 -57.47
C GLN A 95 38.35 36.36 -56.30
N LEU A 96 39.15 36.26 -55.23
CA LEU A 96 38.76 35.50 -54.04
C LEU A 96 37.54 36.11 -53.34
N GLU A 97 37.47 37.43 -53.22
CA GLU A 97 36.30 38.13 -52.66
C GLU A 97 35.02 37.89 -53.49
N SER A 98 35.15 37.88 -54.83
CA SER A 98 34.03 37.52 -55.71
C SER A 98 33.60 36.07 -55.51
N CYS A 99 34.55 35.13 -55.44
CA CYS A 99 34.27 33.72 -55.18
C CYS A 99 33.60 33.48 -53.82
N ILE A 100 34.06 34.15 -52.76
CA ILE A 100 33.46 34.09 -51.42
C ILE A 100 32.04 34.65 -51.46
N SER A 101 31.83 35.78 -52.12
CA SER A 101 30.51 36.41 -52.26
C SER A 101 29.52 35.50 -53.02
N GLU A 102 29.97 34.88 -54.11
CA GLU A 102 29.16 33.91 -54.84
C GLU A 102 28.86 32.65 -54.03
N TRP A 103 29.83 32.15 -53.26
CA TRP A 103 29.64 31.01 -52.39
C TRP A 103 28.59 31.28 -51.32
N HIS A 104 28.63 32.47 -50.69
CA HIS A 104 27.60 32.89 -49.74
C HIS A 104 26.23 33.07 -50.39
N LYS A 105 26.14 33.60 -51.61
CA LYS A 105 24.85 33.71 -52.34
C LYS A 105 24.27 32.32 -52.67
N LYS A 106 25.10 31.41 -53.19
CA LYS A 106 24.67 30.02 -53.50
C LYS A 106 24.22 29.28 -52.26
N ARG A 107 24.93 29.42 -51.13
CA ARG A 107 24.57 28.80 -49.84
C ARG A 107 23.40 29.48 -49.15
N SER A 108 23.24 30.80 -49.26
CA SER A 108 22.07 31.50 -48.69
C SER A 108 20.77 31.12 -49.41
N HIS A 109 20.85 30.67 -50.66
CA HIS A 109 19.72 30.17 -51.43
C HIS A 109 19.54 28.64 -51.35
N GLU A 110 20.37 27.90 -50.60
CA GLU A 110 20.06 26.52 -50.19
C GLU A 110 18.91 26.57 -49.18
N LYS A 111 17.70 26.74 -49.71
CA LYS A 111 16.37 26.54 -49.13
C LYS A 111 16.38 26.51 -47.60
N LYS A 112 16.07 27.65 -46.96
CA LYS A 112 15.47 27.62 -45.62
C LYS A 112 14.26 26.69 -45.73
N ARG A 113 14.38 25.47 -45.18
CA ARG A 113 13.29 24.50 -45.20
C ARG A 113 12.23 25.04 -44.25
N ASP A 114 11.02 25.26 -44.75
CA ASP A 114 9.94 25.82 -43.95
C ASP A 114 9.44 24.75 -42.96
N PHE A 115 9.98 24.76 -41.73
CA PHE A 115 9.61 23.83 -40.67
C PHE A 115 8.27 24.15 -39.98
N ASN A 116 7.65 25.28 -40.32
CA ASN A 116 6.42 25.78 -39.70
C ASN A 116 5.26 24.76 -39.76
N GLN A 117 5.13 23.99 -40.85
CA GLN A 117 4.11 22.94 -40.94
C GLN A 117 4.35 21.79 -39.94
N TYR A 118 5.61 21.41 -39.72
CA TYR A 118 5.94 20.39 -38.72
C TYR A 118 5.73 20.91 -37.30
N GLU A 119 6.05 22.18 -37.05
CA GLU A 119 5.78 22.83 -35.77
C GLU A 119 4.28 22.89 -35.47
N GLN A 120 3.45 23.28 -36.46
CA GLN A 120 1.99 23.27 -36.33
C GLN A 120 1.46 21.87 -36.00
N ASN A 121 1.88 20.85 -36.74
CA ASN A 121 1.49 19.46 -36.47
C ASN A 121 1.92 19.00 -35.06
N ILE A 122 3.11 19.38 -34.60
CA ILE A 122 3.58 19.07 -33.24
C ILE A 122 2.68 19.76 -32.20
N THR A 123 2.36 21.04 -32.39
CA THR A 123 1.49 21.77 -31.46
C THR A 123 0.07 21.23 -31.43
N ASP A 124 -0.47 20.79 -32.57
CA ASP A 124 -1.80 20.17 -32.63
C ASP A 124 -1.81 18.79 -31.97
N MET A 125 -0.77 17.97 -32.17
CA MET A 125 -0.62 16.70 -31.45
C MET A 125 -0.48 16.92 -29.94
N GLN A 126 0.28 17.92 -29.51
CA GLN A 126 0.40 18.29 -28.09
C GLN A 126 -0.96 18.68 -27.51
N ARG A 127 -1.74 19.51 -28.22
CA ARG A 127 -3.10 19.89 -27.81
C ARG A 127 -4.02 18.69 -27.69
N GLN A 128 -4.00 17.77 -28.66
CA GLN A 128 -4.81 16.54 -28.59
C GLN A 128 -4.43 15.65 -27.40
N ILE A 129 -3.14 15.57 -27.05
CA ILE A 129 -2.68 14.84 -25.86
C ILE A 129 -3.18 15.51 -24.59
N GLU A 130 -3.14 16.85 -24.50
CA GLU A 130 -3.65 17.61 -23.36
C GLU A 130 -5.16 17.44 -23.20
N ASP A 131 -5.93 17.57 -24.29
CA ASP A 131 -7.37 17.32 -24.32
C ASP A 131 -7.69 15.87 -23.91
N GLY A 132 -6.90 14.90 -24.39
CA GLY A 132 -6.99 13.50 -23.99
C GLY A 132 -6.73 13.28 -22.50
N LYS A 133 -5.77 14.00 -21.91
CA LYS A 133 -5.50 13.95 -20.46
C LYS A 133 -6.64 14.54 -19.64
N ILE A 134 -7.19 15.68 -20.07
CA ILE A 134 -8.31 16.35 -19.39
C ILE A 134 -9.57 15.47 -19.44
N THR A 135 -9.88 14.92 -20.61
CA THR A 135 -11.04 14.02 -20.77
C THR A 135 -10.86 12.72 -19.96
N ASN A 136 -9.67 12.14 -19.92
CA ASN A 136 -9.37 10.98 -19.07
C ASN A 136 -9.55 11.32 -17.57
N ALA A 137 -9.02 12.46 -17.11
CA ALA A 137 -9.23 12.91 -15.73
C ALA A 137 -10.72 13.12 -15.41
N SER A 138 -11.49 13.70 -16.33
CA SER A 138 -12.94 13.85 -16.19
C SER A 138 -13.67 12.51 -16.09
N ILE A 139 -13.30 11.53 -16.93
CA ILE A 139 -13.88 10.18 -16.90
C ILE A 139 -13.56 9.49 -15.57
N LEU A 140 -12.32 9.59 -15.08
CA LEU A 140 -11.93 9.03 -13.78
C LEU A 140 -12.77 9.63 -12.64
N LEU A 141 -12.97 10.95 -12.62
CA LEU A 141 -13.84 11.58 -11.63
C LEU A 141 -15.29 11.10 -11.73
N HIS A 142 -15.83 10.91 -12.94
CA HIS A 142 -17.17 10.34 -13.11
C HIS A 142 -17.26 8.88 -12.63
N ILE A 143 -16.21 8.08 -12.87
CA ILE A 143 -16.12 6.70 -12.37
C ILE A 143 -16.11 6.70 -10.85
N ASP A 144 -15.29 7.54 -10.22
CA ASP A 144 -15.19 7.60 -8.76
C ASP A 144 -16.50 8.10 -8.13
N ASN A 145 -17.13 9.12 -8.72
CA ASN A 145 -18.45 9.57 -8.30
C ASN A 145 -19.52 8.47 -8.43
N ALA A 146 -19.51 7.71 -9.53
CA ALA A 146 -20.45 6.60 -9.73
C ALA A 146 -20.21 5.46 -8.73
N LYS A 147 -18.94 5.16 -8.40
CA LYS A 147 -18.58 4.17 -7.38
C LYS A 147 -19.07 4.59 -5.99
N ILE A 148 -18.76 5.82 -5.57
CA ILE A 148 -19.21 6.35 -4.28
C ILE A 148 -20.74 6.34 -4.18
N ALA A 149 -21.45 6.71 -5.26
CA ALA A 149 -22.90 6.64 -5.31
C ALA A 149 -23.42 5.19 -5.22
N SER A 150 -22.77 4.24 -5.89
CA SER A 150 -23.10 2.82 -5.80
C SER A 150 -22.89 2.25 -4.39
N GLU A 151 -21.80 2.65 -3.72
CA GLU A 151 -21.50 2.25 -2.35
C GLU A 151 -22.51 2.82 -1.36
N ASP A 152 -22.90 4.09 -1.50
CA ASP A 152 -23.98 4.71 -0.71
C ASP A 152 -25.33 3.98 -0.88
N LEU A 153 -25.67 3.61 -2.11
CA LEU A 153 -26.87 2.81 -2.37
C LEU A 153 -26.78 1.40 -1.78
N SER A 154 -25.61 0.76 -1.83
CA SER A 154 -25.38 -0.55 -1.20
C SER A 154 -25.55 -0.49 0.31
N LEU A 155 -24.97 0.51 0.96
CA LEU A 155 -25.09 0.73 2.41
C LEU A 155 -26.55 1.00 2.82
N LYS A 156 -27.26 1.83 2.06
CA LYS A 156 -28.70 2.08 2.28
C LYS A 156 -29.52 0.81 2.13
N TYR A 157 -29.24 0.00 1.11
CA TYR A 157 -29.92 -1.27 0.89
C TYR A 157 -29.66 -2.26 2.03
N GLU A 158 -28.41 -2.39 2.49
CA GLU A 158 -28.07 -3.26 3.62
C GLU A 158 -28.76 -2.81 4.91
N ALA A 159 -28.80 -1.50 5.17
CA ALA A 159 -29.52 -0.94 6.31
C ALA A 159 -31.03 -1.23 6.24
N GLU A 160 -31.67 -0.99 5.09
CA GLU A 160 -33.09 -1.29 4.89
C GLU A 160 -33.38 -2.80 4.99
N GLN A 161 -32.49 -3.64 4.45
CA GLN A 161 -32.60 -5.09 4.56
C GLN A 161 -32.53 -5.55 6.01
N SER A 162 -31.61 -5.00 6.81
CA SER A 162 -31.50 -5.31 8.24
C SER A 162 -32.76 -4.91 9.02
N LEU A 163 -33.31 -3.73 8.71
CA LEU A 163 -34.56 -3.25 9.31
C LEU A 163 -35.74 -4.15 8.93
N ARG A 164 -35.84 -4.53 7.65
CA ARG A 164 -36.88 -5.45 7.16
C ARG A 164 -36.80 -6.81 7.85
N GLN A 165 -35.59 -7.36 8.02
CA GLN A 165 -35.39 -8.62 8.75
C GLN A 165 -35.82 -8.49 10.21
N GLY A 166 -35.44 -7.40 10.89
CA GLY A 166 -35.88 -7.12 12.26
C GLY A 166 -37.40 -7.04 12.38
N MET A 167 -38.07 -6.35 11.45
CA MET A 167 -39.53 -6.25 11.41
C MET A 167 -40.18 -7.61 11.10
N GLN A 168 -39.60 -8.40 10.20
CA GLN A 168 -40.09 -9.75 9.90
C GLN A 168 -40.01 -10.68 11.11
N ILE A 169 -38.91 -10.61 11.88
CA ILE A 169 -38.76 -11.35 13.15
C ILE A 169 -39.81 -10.88 14.16
N SER A 170 -40.05 -9.57 14.28
CA SER A 170 -41.08 -9.04 15.17
C SER A 170 -42.49 -9.51 14.79
N VAL A 171 -42.83 -9.53 13.49
CA VAL A 171 -44.12 -10.06 13.01
C VAL A 171 -44.25 -11.55 13.32
N GLU A 172 -43.19 -12.33 13.14
CA GLU A 172 -43.18 -13.75 13.46
C GLU A 172 -43.37 -13.99 14.97
N ASN A 173 -42.74 -13.18 15.81
CA ASN A 173 -42.92 -13.25 17.27
C ASN A 173 -44.37 -12.90 17.67
N LEU A 174 -44.95 -11.85 17.07
CA LEU A 174 -46.35 -11.49 17.32
C LEU A 174 -47.33 -12.58 16.87
N ARG A 175 -47.03 -13.29 15.76
CA ARG A 175 -47.82 -14.45 15.34
C ARG A 175 -47.77 -15.58 16.36
N LYS A 176 -46.58 -15.91 16.87
CA LYS A 176 -46.41 -16.92 17.93
C LYS A 176 -47.13 -16.52 19.22
N GLU A 177 -47.09 -15.24 19.58
CA GLU A 177 -47.81 -14.72 20.74
C GLU A 177 -49.33 -14.83 20.54
N LEU A 178 -49.84 -14.54 19.34
CA LEU A 178 -51.24 -14.75 18.99
C LEU A 178 -51.63 -16.23 19.05
N ASP A 179 -50.80 -17.14 18.55
CA ASP A 179 -51.03 -18.59 18.61
C ASP A 179 -51.08 -19.06 20.07
N ASN A 180 -50.15 -18.60 20.91
CA ASN A 180 -50.13 -18.90 22.35
C ASN A 180 -51.38 -18.37 23.06
N LEU A 181 -51.82 -17.15 22.75
CA LEU A 181 -53.06 -16.60 23.28
C LEU A 181 -54.27 -17.41 22.82
N THR A 182 -54.26 -17.88 21.58
CA THR A 182 -55.33 -18.73 21.04
C THR A 182 -55.43 -20.06 21.81
N ILE A 183 -54.30 -20.69 22.10
CA ILE A 183 -54.25 -21.89 22.95
C ILE A 183 -54.80 -21.59 24.35
N ALA A 184 -54.35 -20.50 24.97
CA ALA A 184 -54.84 -20.11 26.30
C ALA A 184 -56.35 -19.82 26.30
N THR A 185 -56.90 -19.22 25.24
CA THR A 185 -58.34 -19.01 25.11
C THR A 185 -59.09 -20.34 24.98
N THR A 186 -58.60 -21.28 24.18
CA THR A 186 -59.24 -22.60 24.05
C THR A 186 -59.18 -23.41 25.35
N ASP A 187 -58.07 -23.32 26.10
CA ASP A 187 -57.94 -24.00 27.39
C ASP A 187 -58.95 -23.45 28.41
N LEU A 188 -59.11 -22.12 28.46
CA LEU A 188 -60.10 -21.46 29.32
C LEU A 188 -61.54 -21.77 28.87
N GLU A 189 -61.81 -21.84 27.57
CA GLU A 189 -63.11 -22.26 27.03
C GLU A 189 -63.44 -23.69 27.46
N MET A 190 -62.47 -24.62 27.38
CA MET A 190 -62.63 -25.99 27.86
C MET A 190 -62.87 -26.06 29.38
N GLU A 191 -62.18 -25.25 30.18
CA GLU A 191 -62.41 -25.18 31.63
C GLU A 191 -63.83 -24.66 31.94
N ILE A 192 -64.29 -23.63 31.21
CA ILE A 192 -65.65 -23.09 31.35
C ILE A 192 -66.68 -24.15 30.99
N GLU A 193 -66.52 -24.84 29.86
CA GLU A 193 -67.42 -25.93 29.44
C GLU A 193 -67.44 -27.06 30.48
N GLY A 194 -66.27 -27.49 31.00
CA GLY A 194 -66.18 -28.49 32.05
C GLY A 194 -66.92 -28.10 33.33
N ILE A 195 -66.79 -26.85 33.79
CA ILE A 195 -67.51 -26.35 34.96
C ILE A 195 -69.02 -26.27 34.69
N GLN A 196 -69.44 -25.89 33.48
CA GLN A 196 -70.86 -25.88 33.09
C GLN A 196 -71.45 -27.30 33.10
N GLU A 197 -70.74 -28.29 32.59
CA GLU A 197 -71.14 -29.70 32.64
C GLU A 197 -71.26 -30.20 34.09
N GLU A 198 -70.28 -29.89 34.94
CA GLU A 198 -70.34 -30.24 36.37
C GLU A 198 -71.57 -29.59 37.04
N GLN A 199 -71.85 -28.33 36.73
CA GLN A 199 -73.02 -27.62 37.26
C GLN A 199 -74.34 -28.30 36.84
N ILE A 200 -74.43 -28.76 35.58
CA ILE A 200 -75.60 -29.51 35.08
C ILE A 200 -75.74 -30.84 35.81
N LEU A 201 -74.64 -31.58 35.96
CA LEU A 201 -74.61 -32.87 36.67
C LEU A 201 -75.05 -32.70 38.13
N ARG A 202 -74.50 -31.72 38.84
CA ARG A 202 -74.86 -31.41 40.24
C ARG A 202 -76.32 -31.00 40.39
N LYS A 203 -76.87 -30.22 39.45
CA LYS A 203 -78.31 -29.89 39.44
C LYS A 203 -79.18 -31.13 39.27
N LYS A 204 -78.82 -32.01 38.32
CA LYS A 204 -79.55 -33.26 38.05
C LYS A 204 -79.50 -34.22 39.24
N ASP A 205 -78.35 -34.35 39.89
CA ASP A 205 -78.22 -35.21 41.07
C ASP A 205 -78.97 -34.64 42.26
N HIS A 206 -78.92 -33.32 42.48
CA HIS A 206 -79.76 -32.68 43.48
C HIS A 206 -81.27 -32.90 43.25
N GLU A 207 -81.73 -32.80 42.00
CA GLU A 207 -83.14 -33.07 41.64
C GLU A 207 -83.54 -34.51 41.98
N LYS A 208 -82.67 -35.49 41.69
CA LYS A 208 -82.90 -36.90 42.08
C LYS A 208 -82.92 -37.09 43.60
N ASP A 209 -81.97 -36.50 44.32
CA ASP A 209 -81.87 -36.62 45.78
C ASP A 209 -83.09 -35.99 46.47
N MET A 210 -83.55 -34.83 46.01
CA MET A 210 -84.79 -34.22 46.49
C MET A 210 -86.01 -35.11 46.21
N GLY A 211 -86.04 -35.78 45.05
CA GLY A 211 -87.05 -36.80 44.74
C GLY A 211 -87.00 -38.02 45.68
N ALA A 212 -85.80 -38.50 46.02
CA ALA A 212 -85.59 -39.61 46.94
C ALA A 212 -85.91 -39.25 48.39
N HIS A 213 -85.57 -38.04 48.85
CA HIS A 213 -85.89 -37.58 50.20
C HIS A 213 -87.36 -37.20 50.38
N HIS A 214 -88.06 -36.82 49.30
CA HIS A 214 -89.52 -36.67 49.33
C HIS A 214 -90.27 -38.00 49.52
N SER A 215 -89.66 -39.16 49.21
CA SER A 215 -90.27 -40.48 49.43
C SER A 215 -89.90 -41.16 50.75
N SER A 216 -89.02 -40.55 51.57
CA SER A 216 -88.56 -41.11 52.84
C SER A 216 -88.74 -40.15 54.02
N LYS A 217 -90.00 -39.80 54.31
CA LYS A 217 -90.41 -39.31 55.64
C LYS A 217 -91.53 -40.21 56.15
N ASP A 218 -91.16 -41.38 56.66
CA ASP A 218 -91.97 -42.17 57.60
C ASP A 218 -91.09 -43.31 58.18
N PHE A 219 -90.06 -42.96 58.96
CA PHE A 219 -89.35 -43.96 59.76
C PHE A 219 -89.74 -43.83 61.24
N LYS A 220 -90.78 -44.58 61.60
CA LYS A 220 -91.28 -44.74 62.96
C LYS A 220 -90.38 -45.74 63.71
N VAL A 221 -89.34 -45.23 64.37
CA VAL A 221 -88.45 -46.06 65.21
C VAL A 221 -89.18 -46.39 66.52
N ASN A 222 -89.59 -47.65 66.65
CA ASN A 222 -90.21 -48.17 67.87
C ASN A 222 -89.12 -48.82 68.73
N VAL A 223 -88.83 -48.21 69.88
CA VAL A 223 -87.85 -48.71 70.87
C VAL A 223 -88.61 -49.45 71.96
N GLN A 224 -88.39 -50.77 72.09
CA GLN A 224 -88.87 -51.54 73.23
C GLN A 224 -87.68 -52.18 73.97
N VAL A 225 -87.55 -51.76 75.22
CA VAL A 225 -86.61 -52.24 76.22
C VAL A 225 -87.19 -53.49 76.85
N ASN A 226 -86.65 -54.66 76.52
CA ASN A 226 -86.97 -55.92 77.19
C ASN A 226 -85.81 -56.30 78.12
N ALA A 227 -86.06 -56.21 79.43
CA ALA A 227 -85.18 -56.75 80.47
C ALA A 227 -85.36 -58.29 80.50
N VAL A 228 -84.31 -59.02 80.15
CA VAL A 228 -84.25 -60.50 80.15
C VAL A 228 -83.36 -60.98 81.30
N PRO A 229 -83.65 -62.14 81.93
CA PRO A 229 -83.17 -62.53 83.26
C PRO A 229 -81.77 -63.17 83.26
N LYS A 230 -81.08 -63.05 84.40
CA LYS A 230 -79.79 -63.66 84.80
C LYS A 230 -79.26 -64.72 83.83
N GLU A 231 -78.41 -64.28 82.91
CA GLU A 231 -77.66 -65.15 82.00
C GLU A 231 -76.38 -65.68 82.68
N ASP A 232 -76.05 -66.93 82.33
CA ASP A 232 -74.88 -67.66 82.78
C ASP A 232 -73.60 -66.89 82.40
N LEU A 233 -72.90 -66.35 83.41
CA LEU A 233 -71.71 -65.51 83.22
C LEU A 233 -70.65 -66.19 82.33
N THR A 234 -70.58 -67.52 82.34
CA THR A 234 -69.65 -68.32 81.54
C THR A 234 -69.99 -68.29 80.04
N LYS A 235 -71.28 -68.30 79.68
CA LYS A 235 -71.72 -68.14 78.28
C LYS A 235 -71.55 -66.71 77.79
N ILE A 236 -71.81 -65.72 78.64
CA ILE A 236 -71.57 -64.31 78.30
C ILE A 236 -70.07 -64.05 78.14
N LEU A 237 -69.21 -64.52 79.04
CA LEU A 237 -67.76 -64.36 78.92
C LEU A 237 -67.21 -65.06 77.67
N ALA A 238 -67.75 -66.23 77.30
CA ALA A 238 -67.41 -66.89 76.04
C ALA A 238 -67.91 -66.12 74.80
N GLY A 239 -69.11 -65.54 74.86
CA GLY A 239 -69.66 -64.65 73.83
C GLY A 239 -68.81 -63.39 73.66
N ILE A 240 -68.49 -62.71 74.76
CA ILE A 240 -67.61 -61.54 74.79
C ILE A 240 -66.24 -61.88 74.18
N ARG A 241 -65.68 -63.05 74.50
CA ARG A 241 -64.41 -63.49 73.92
C ARG A 241 -64.51 -63.70 72.40
N LYS A 242 -65.58 -64.33 71.94
CA LYS A 242 -65.86 -64.50 70.50
C LYS A 242 -66.07 -63.17 69.78
N ASP A 243 -66.71 -62.21 70.44
CA ASP A 243 -66.92 -60.85 69.91
C ASP A 243 -65.60 -60.09 69.80
N TYR A 244 -64.72 -60.18 70.82
CA TYR A 244 -63.39 -59.60 70.75
C TYR A 244 -62.53 -60.25 69.67
N GLU A 245 -62.55 -61.59 69.54
CA GLU A 245 -61.86 -62.29 68.45
C GLU A 245 -62.38 -61.83 67.08
N ALA A 246 -63.69 -61.65 66.91
CA ALA A 246 -64.28 -61.13 65.68
C ALA A 246 -63.90 -59.67 65.39
N ILE A 247 -63.79 -58.82 66.42
CA ILE A 247 -63.35 -57.43 66.28
C ILE A 247 -61.86 -57.37 65.91
N ILE A 248 -61.02 -58.19 66.55
CA ILE A 248 -59.60 -58.28 66.24
C ILE A 248 -59.40 -58.75 64.80
N GLU A 249 -60.14 -59.76 64.36
CA GLU A 249 -60.09 -60.26 62.98
C GLU A 249 -60.56 -59.20 61.98
N LYS A 250 -61.67 -58.49 62.26
CA LYS A 250 -62.11 -57.36 61.41
C LYS A 250 -61.10 -56.21 61.37
N ASN A 251 -60.46 -55.91 62.48
CA ASN A 251 -59.44 -54.87 62.54
C ASN A 251 -58.20 -55.31 61.74
N HIS A 252 -57.79 -56.57 61.86
CA HIS A 252 -56.70 -57.13 61.07
C HIS A 252 -57.00 -57.09 59.57
N GLN A 253 -58.20 -57.51 59.15
CA GLN A 253 -58.64 -57.42 57.76
C GLN A 253 -58.73 -55.98 57.28
N GLY A 254 -59.26 -55.05 58.09
CA GLY A 254 -59.32 -53.62 57.79
C GLY A 254 -57.92 -53.00 57.61
N LEU A 255 -56.97 -53.37 58.47
CA LEU A 255 -55.58 -52.93 58.37
C LEU A 255 -54.91 -53.48 57.12
N LEU A 256 -55.18 -54.74 56.74
CA LEU A 256 -54.68 -55.34 55.51
C LEU A 256 -55.27 -54.67 54.26
N VAL A 257 -56.57 -54.37 54.26
CA VAL A 257 -57.23 -53.65 53.17
C VAL A 257 -56.66 -52.24 53.05
N TRP A 258 -56.53 -51.52 54.16
CA TRP A 258 -55.93 -50.18 54.20
C TRP A 258 -54.48 -50.19 53.71
N TYR A 259 -53.66 -51.17 54.14
CA TYR A 259 -52.28 -51.31 53.67
C TYR A 259 -52.21 -51.64 52.17
N LYS A 260 -53.11 -52.49 51.67
CA LYS A 260 -53.24 -52.79 50.24
C LYS A 260 -53.66 -51.57 49.43
N GLU A 261 -54.59 -50.76 49.93
CA GLU A 261 -55.02 -49.53 49.26
C GLU A 261 -53.91 -48.46 49.27
N GLN A 262 -53.19 -48.31 50.39
CA GLN A 262 -52.04 -47.42 50.48
C GLN A 262 -50.89 -47.85 49.56
N THR A 263 -50.59 -49.15 49.48
CA THR A 263 -49.56 -49.65 48.56
C THR A 263 -50.01 -49.57 47.10
N ALA A 264 -51.30 -49.79 46.81
CA ALA A 264 -51.86 -49.64 45.47
C ALA A 264 -51.91 -48.18 44.99
N THR A 265 -52.01 -47.21 45.90
CA THR A 265 -51.98 -45.77 45.57
C THR A 265 -50.55 -45.21 45.52
N VAL A 266 -49.65 -45.69 46.37
CA VAL A 266 -48.23 -45.27 46.37
C VAL A 266 -47.45 -45.93 45.22
N SER A 267 -47.78 -47.16 44.81
CA SER A 267 -47.12 -47.85 43.69
C SER A 267 -47.16 -47.06 42.36
N PRO A 268 -48.30 -46.52 41.90
CA PRO A 268 -48.34 -45.68 40.69
C PRO A 268 -47.73 -44.28 40.90
N ALA A 269 -47.73 -43.73 42.12
CA ALA A 269 -47.12 -42.43 42.41
C ALA A 269 -45.58 -42.49 42.56
N ALA A 270 -45.03 -43.64 42.95
CA ALA A 270 -43.58 -43.88 43.02
C ALA A 270 -42.99 -44.26 41.65
N ASN A 271 -43.83 -44.71 40.71
CA ASN A 271 -43.48 -44.84 39.31
C ASN A 271 -43.68 -43.49 38.62
N ILE A 272 -42.70 -42.59 38.75
CA ILE A 272 -42.58 -41.42 37.85
C ILE A 272 -42.84 -41.91 36.43
N SER A 273 -43.76 -41.25 35.70
CA SER A 273 -44.22 -41.73 34.40
C SER A 273 -43.02 -42.03 33.50
N PRO A 274 -42.90 -43.25 32.94
CA PRO A 274 -41.76 -43.61 32.09
C PRO A 274 -41.66 -42.72 30.85
N GLU A 275 -42.76 -42.10 30.42
CA GLU A 275 -42.80 -41.12 29.34
C GLU A 275 -42.10 -39.81 29.70
N GLU A 276 -42.24 -39.31 30.94
CA GLU A 276 -41.55 -38.10 31.39
C GLU A 276 -40.04 -38.33 31.47
N ILE A 277 -39.62 -39.50 31.94
CA ILE A 277 -38.19 -39.88 31.97
C ILE A 277 -37.63 -39.99 30.54
N GLN A 278 -38.36 -40.62 29.62
CA GLN A 278 -37.94 -40.72 28.21
C GLN A 278 -37.90 -39.35 27.52
N SER A 279 -38.88 -38.48 27.79
CA SER A 279 -38.91 -37.10 27.30
C SER A 279 -37.68 -36.34 27.78
N ASN A 280 -37.41 -36.34 29.09
CA ASN A 280 -36.24 -35.70 29.69
C ASN A 280 -34.93 -36.27 29.14
N GLU A 281 -34.82 -37.58 28.93
CA GLU A 281 -33.65 -38.19 28.29
C GLU A 281 -33.45 -37.72 26.85
N SER A 282 -34.55 -37.58 26.09
CA SER A 282 -34.51 -37.09 24.72
C SER A 282 -34.10 -35.62 24.66
N GLU A 283 -34.58 -34.80 25.60
CA GLU A 283 -34.22 -33.41 25.76
C GLU A 283 -32.74 -33.27 26.11
N ILE A 284 -32.23 -34.05 27.08
CA ILE A 284 -30.80 -34.09 27.42
C ILE A 284 -29.95 -34.48 26.21
N LYS A 285 -30.38 -35.46 25.41
CA LYS A 285 -29.67 -35.85 24.18
C LYS A 285 -29.68 -34.73 23.14
N ASN A 286 -30.80 -34.03 22.98
CA ASN A 286 -30.91 -32.88 22.08
C ASN A 286 -30.01 -31.72 22.53
N LEU A 287 -30.04 -31.37 23.82
CA LEU A 287 -29.17 -30.35 24.41
C LEU A 287 -27.68 -30.71 24.26
N LYS A 288 -27.31 -31.99 24.42
CA LYS A 288 -25.94 -32.44 24.16
C LYS A 288 -25.54 -32.30 22.69
N ARG A 289 -26.43 -32.61 21.75
CA ARG A 289 -26.18 -32.42 20.30
C ARG A 289 -26.04 -30.94 19.96
N THR A 290 -26.90 -30.07 20.50
CA THR A 290 -26.79 -28.62 20.27
C THR A 290 -25.51 -28.04 20.87
N LEU A 291 -25.10 -28.51 22.06
CA LEU A 291 -23.83 -28.11 22.67
C LEU A 291 -22.66 -28.51 21.76
N GLN A 292 -22.61 -29.76 21.30
CA GLN A 292 -21.56 -30.23 20.38
C GLN A 292 -21.55 -29.45 19.06
N ALA A 293 -22.73 -29.13 18.51
CA ALA A 293 -22.84 -28.34 17.29
C ALA A 293 -22.28 -26.91 17.49
N LEU A 294 -22.63 -26.27 18.61
CA LEU A 294 -22.11 -24.95 18.98
C LEU A 294 -20.59 -24.98 19.23
N GLU A 295 -20.05 -26.06 19.81
CA GLU A 295 -18.62 -26.20 20.03
C GLU A 295 -17.84 -26.38 18.71
N ILE A 296 -18.39 -27.12 17.75
CA ILE A 296 -17.84 -27.23 16.40
C ILE A 296 -17.90 -25.88 15.68
N GLU A 297 -19.02 -25.15 15.79
CA GLU A 297 -19.16 -23.82 15.23
C GLU A 297 -18.14 -22.85 15.83
N LEU A 298 -17.97 -22.86 17.15
CA LEU A 298 -16.96 -22.07 17.84
C LEU A 298 -15.54 -22.39 17.33
N GLN A 299 -15.21 -23.66 17.15
CA GLN A 299 -13.92 -24.08 16.60
C GLN A 299 -13.75 -23.64 15.14
N ALA A 300 -14.82 -23.67 14.34
CA ALA A 300 -14.81 -23.17 12.96
C ALA A 300 -14.65 -21.64 12.90
N GLN A 301 -15.23 -20.90 13.85
CA GLN A 301 -15.01 -19.45 13.95
C GLN A 301 -13.57 -19.14 14.37
N PHE A 302 -12.98 -19.92 15.29
CA PHE A 302 -11.55 -19.77 15.62
C PHE A 302 -10.65 -20.04 14.43
N SER A 303 -10.88 -21.10 13.66
CA SER A 303 -10.08 -21.38 12.46
C SER A 303 -10.23 -20.28 11.41
N LYS A 304 -11.45 -19.75 11.21
CA LYS A 304 -11.70 -18.59 10.35
C LYS A 304 -10.96 -17.35 10.83
N LYS A 305 -10.99 -17.06 12.14
CA LYS A 305 -10.25 -15.95 12.74
C LYS A 305 -8.75 -16.09 12.46
N TYR A 306 -8.14 -17.25 12.73
CA TYR A 306 -6.72 -17.45 12.49
C TYR A 306 -6.34 -17.34 11.00
N ALA A 307 -7.19 -17.83 10.10
CA ALA A 307 -6.96 -17.66 8.66
C ALA A 307 -6.98 -16.17 8.26
N LEU A 308 -7.96 -15.41 8.76
CA LEU A 308 -8.05 -13.96 8.49
C LEU A 308 -6.86 -13.20 9.09
N GLU A 309 -6.49 -13.48 10.34
CA GLU A 309 -5.29 -12.90 10.98
C GLU A 309 -4.00 -13.25 10.20
N GLY A 310 -3.89 -14.48 9.69
CA GLY A 310 -2.80 -14.90 8.82
C GLY A 310 -2.72 -14.10 7.52
N THR A 311 -3.84 -13.98 6.80
CA THR A 311 -3.89 -13.17 5.56
C THR A 311 -3.60 -11.68 5.81
N LEU A 312 -4.04 -11.16 6.95
CA LEU A 312 -3.74 -9.78 7.35
C LEU A 312 -2.25 -9.60 7.66
N ALA A 313 -1.62 -10.53 8.38
CA ALA A 313 -0.19 -10.50 8.64
C ALA A 313 0.64 -10.64 7.35
N GLU A 314 0.25 -11.53 6.44
CA GLU A 314 0.91 -11.71 5.13
C GLU A 314 0.83 -10.45 4.26
N THR A 315 -0.35 -9.84 4.18
CA THR A 315 -0.54 -8.59 3.41
C THR A 315 0.23 -7.43 4.02
N GLN A 316 0.23 -7.29 5.34
CA GLN A 316 1.07 -6.31 6.04
C GLN A 316 2.56 -6.53 5.75
N ALA A 317 3.05 -7.78 5.89
CA ALA A 317 4.44 -8.11 5.59
C ALA A 317 4.80 -7.77 4.13
N HIS A 318 3.92 -8.11 3.18
CA HIS A 318 4.11 -7.77 1.78
C HIS A 318 4.22 -6.26 1.53
N TYR A 319 3.33 -5.45 2.11
CA TYR A 319 3.42 -3.99 1.97
C TYR A 319 4.64 -3.40 2.68
N THR A 320 5.03 -3.92 3.85
CA THR A 320 6.27 -3.49 4.52
C THR A 320 7.51 -3.76 3.66
N PHE A 321 7.54 -4.90 2.96
CA PHE A 321 8.63 -5.22 2.04
C PHE A 321 8.63 -4.30 0.82
N GLN A 322 7.47 -4.00 0.24
CA GLN A 322 7.37 -3.03 -0.85
C GLN A 322 7.84 -1.63 -0.44
N LEU A 323 7.42 -1.16 0.73
CA LEU A 323 7.88 0.12 1.29
C LEU A 323 9.39 0.12 1.52
N GLN A 324 9.96 -0.97 2.05
CA GLN A 324 11.40 -1.10 2.22
C GLN A 324 12.15 -1.05 0.88
N ASN A 325 11.63 -1.70 -0.17
CA ASN A 325 12.23 -1.65 -1.50
C ASN A 325 12.19 -0.24 -2.10
N ILE A 326 11.07 0.46 -1.97
CA ILE A 326 10.94 1.85 -2.43
C ILE A 326 11.90 2.75 -1.64
N GLN A 327 11.99 2.57 -0.32
CA GLN A 327 12.94 3.31 0.52
C GLN A 327 14.39 3.06 0.10
N GLN A 328 14.75 1.81 -0.24
CA GLN A 328 16.08 1.50 -0.75
C GLN A 328 16.36 2.20 -2.08
N PHE A 329 15.38 2.24 -2.99
CA PHE A 329 15.52 2.96 -4.26
C PHE A 329 15.72 4.45 -4.04
N ILE A 330 14.96 5.06 -3.13
CA ILE A 330 15.11 6.47 -2.75
C ILE A 330 16.52 6.71 -2.19
N SER A 331 16.97 5.88 -1.24
CA SER A 331 18.32 6.01 -0.65
C SER A 331 19.42 5.93 -1.70
N ASN A 332 19.32 5.01 -2.66
CA ASN A 332 20.29 4.90 -3.75
C ASN A 332 20.30 6.16 -4.64
N CYS A 333 19.12 6.68 -5.01
CA CYS A 333 19.03 7.93 -5.77
C CYS A 333 19.57 9.14 -5.00
N GLU A 334 19.31 9.22 -3.70
CA GLU A 334 19.87 10.27 -2.83
C GLU A 334 21.40 10.18 -2.75
N GLU A 335 21.95 8.97 -2.69
CA GLU A 335 23.39 8.74 -2.70
C GLU A 335 24.01 9.17 -4.04
N GLU A 336 23.44 8.77 -5.18
CA GLU A 336 23.89 9.19 -6.51
C GLU A 336 23.85 10.72 -6.67
N LEU A 337 22.78 11.38 -6.20
CA LEU A 337 22.68 12.84 -6.20
C LEU A 337 23.74 13.51 -5.32
N SER A 338 24.05 12.91 -4.16
CA SER A 338 25.09 13.39 -3.26
C SER A 338 26.48 13.28 -3.91
N GLN A 339 26.77 12.14 -4.54
CA GLN A 339 28.01 11.90 -5.28
C GLN A 339 28.17 12.92 -6.43
N LEU A 340 27.14 13.11 -7.26
CA LEU A 340 27.18 14.08 -8.36
C LEU A 340 27.40 15.52 -7.86
N ARG A 341 26.78 15.90 -6.73
CA ARG A 341 27.01 17.21 -6.10
C ARG A 341 28.46 17.37 -5.62
N GLN A 342 29.05 16.31 -5.06
CA GLN A 342 30.45 16.32 -4.64
C GLN A 342 31.39 16.44 -5.84
N ASP A 343 31.14 15.70 -6.92
CA ASP A 343 31.91 15.77 -8.16
C ASP A 343 31.84 17.16 -8.78
N MET A 344 30.65 17.76 -8.85
CA MET A 344 30.47 19.12 -9.35
C MET A 344 31.25 20.15 -8.51
N LYS A 345 31.25 20.00 -7.18
CA LYS A 345 32.07 20.85 -6.28
C LYS A 345 33.56 20.66 -6.55
N CYS A 346 34.02 19.43 -6.74
CA CYS A 346 35.41 19.12 -7.06
C CYS A 346 35.83 19.76 -8.39
N GLN A 347 35.04 19.57 -9.45
CA GLN A 347 35.28 20.18 -10.76
C GLN A 347 35.30 21.71 -10.67
N ASN A 348 34.36 22.33 -9.96
CA ASN A 348 34.34 23.78 -9.76
C ASN A 348 35.62 24.28 -9.07
N ASN A 349 36.10 23.57 -8.05
CA ASN A 349 37.36 23.91 -7.39
C ASN A 349 38.56 23.77 -8.34
N GLN A 350 38.61 22.72 -9.16
CA GLN A 350 39.65 22.56 -10.18
C GLN A 350 39.61 23.69 -11.21
N TYR A 351 38.42 24.10 -11.68
CA TYR A 351 38.25 25.23 -12.58
C TYR A 351 38.72 26.55 -11.95
N LYS A 352 38.43 26.79 -10.67
CA LYS A 352 38.93 27.98 -9.95
C LYS A 352 40.46 28.02 -9.89
N ILE A 353 41.10 26.88 -9.62
CA ILE A 353 42.57 26.77 -9.61
C ILE A 353 43.13 27.04 -11.00
N LEU A 354 42.57 26.41 -12.04
CA LEU A 354 43.02 26.61 -13.41
C LEU A 354 42.85 28.06 -13.87
N LEU A 355 41.75 28.70 -13.51
CA LEU A 355 41.53 30.13 -13.75
C LEU A 355 42.58 30.99 -13.03
N GLY A 356 42.93 30.65 -11.79
CA GLY A 356 44.02 31.30 -11.05
C GLY A 356 45.37 31.19 -11.77
N ILE A 357 45.70 30.00 -12.29
CA ILE A 357 46.95 29.80 -13.07
C ILE A 357 46.89 30.59 -14.38
N LYS A 358 45.77 30.54 -15.11
CA LYS A 358 45.58 31.29 -16.36
C LYS A 358 45.79 32.79 -16.15
N THR A 359 45.12 33.37 -15.14
CA THR A 359 45.25 34.80 -14.83
C THR A 359 46.68 35.19 -14.43
N ARG A 360 47.43 34.30 -13.74
CA ARG A 360 48.85 34.51 -13.46
C ARG A 360 49.70 34.48 -14.74
N LEU A 361 49.51 33.48 -15.60
CA LEU A 361 50.24 33.38 -16.87
C LEU A 361 49.94 34.56 -17.79
N GLU A 362 48.69 35.05 -17.82
CA GLU A 362 48.33 36.26 -18.57
C GLU A 362 49.08 37.50 -18.07
N LYS A 363 49.24 37.64 -16.74
CA LYS A 363 50.08 38.70 -16.16
C LYS A 363 51.54 38.55 -16.58
N GLU A 364 52.10 37.34 -16.48
CA GLU A 364 53.50 37.08 -16.90
C GLU A 364 53.69 37.40 -18.39
N ILE A 365 52.79 36.97 -19.28
CA ILE A 365 52.81 37.32 -20.71
C ILE A 365 52.71 38.83 -20.92
N SER A 366 51.85 39.54 -20.18
CA SER A 366 51.74 41.00 -20.27
C SER A 366 53.04 41.70 -19.88
N THR A 367 53.71 41.22 -18.82
CA THR A 367 55.03 41.74 -18.43
C THR A 367 56.10 41.41 -19.46
N TYR A 368 56.10 40.21 -20.04
CA TYR A 368 57.03 39.85 -21.12
C TYR A 368 56.80 40.72 -22.36
N ARG A 369 55.56 41.02 -22.73
CA ARG A 369 55.22 41.96 -23.81
C ARG A 369 55.72 43.36 -23.50
N GLN A 370 55.49 43.86 -22.28
CA GLN A 370 55.98 45.17 -21.86
C GLN A 370 57.53 45.26 -21.89
N LEU A 371 58.24 44.20 -21.50
CA LEU A 371 59.71 44.16 -21.60
C LEU A 371 60.20 44.10 -23.06
N LEU A 372 59.47 43.41 -23.93
CA LEU A 372 59.76 43.37 -25.37
C LEU A 372 59.47 44.71 -26.06
N GLU A 373 58.39 45.37 -25.69
CA GLU A 373 58.01 46.71 -26.19
C GLU A 373 58.87 47.82 -25.58
N GLY A 374 59.29 47.68 -24.31
CA GLY A 374 60.18 48.62 -23.60
C GLY A 374 61.65 48.56 -24.02
N ASN A 375 62.03 47.62 -24.90
CA ASN A 375 63.31 47.63 -25.61
C ASN A 375 63.20 48.26 -27.01
N ALA A 376 62.01 48.71 -27.42
CA ALA A 376 61.80 49.38 -28.72
C ALA A 376 61.76 50.92 -28.62
N ASP A 377 61.76 51.49 -27.41
CA ASP A 377 61.89 52.93 -27.21
C ASP A 377 62.88 53.24 -26.10
N GLY A 378 63.90 54.04 -26.42
CA GLY A 378 65.09 54.25 -25.61
C GLY A 378 64.83 54.77 -24.19
N GLY A 379 65.23 53.96 -23.20
CA GLY A 379 65.97 54.38 -22.01
C GLY A 379 65.31 55.36 -21.04
N LYS A 380 64.80 54.84 -19.92
CA LYS A 380 64.99 55.36 -18.55
C LYS A 380 64.48 54.32 -17.54
N ILE A 381 65.39 53.53 -16.97
CA ILE A 381 65.07 52.62 -15.86
C ILE A 381 65.03 53.47 -14.58
N LYS A 382 63.83 53.73 -14.04
CA LYS A 382 63.66 54.29 -12.69
C LYS A 382 63.49 53.14 -11.71
N THR A 383 64.50 52.91 -10.88
CA THR A 383 64.42 51.94 -9.79
C THR A 383 63.91 52.65 -8.55
N ILE A 384 62.70 52.29 -8.10
CA ILE A 384 62.08 52.78 -6.87
C ILE A 384 62.15 51.65 -5.84
N THR A 385 62.96 51.83 -4.79
CA THR A 385 62.99 50.94 -3.64
C THR A 385 62.05 51.49 -2.58
N GLN A 386 61.05 50.71 -2.19
CA GLN A 386 60.03 51.09 -1.23
C GLN A 386 59.95 50.03 -0.13
N ASP A 387 60.34 50.41 1.08
CA ASP A 387 60.26 49.53 2.24
C ASP A 387 58.92 49.75 2.94
N SER A 388 58.15 48.67 3.05
CA SER A 388 56.81 48.67 3.66
C SER A 388 56.76 47.61 4.75
N VAL A 389 56.43 48.02 5.98
CA VAL A 389 56.19 47.12 7.11
C VAL A 389 54.73 47.27 7.50
N ASN A 390 53.99 46.16 7.47
CA ASN A 390 52.55 46.09 7.79
C ASN A 390 51.64 47.01 6.97
N GLY A 391 51.96 47.22 5.68
CA GLY A 391 51.08 47.89 4.73
C GLY A 391 51.09 49.42 4.78
N GLN A 392 51.95 50.04 5.58
CA GLN A 392 52.18 51.49 5.57
C GLN A 392 53.62 51.80 5.14
N VAL A 393 53.78 52.73 4.21
CA VAL A 393 55.03 53.04 3.52
C VAL A 393 55.87 53.99 4.38
N VAL A 394 57.04 53.54 4.84
CA VAL A 394 57.86 54.30 5.80
C VAL A 394 59.03 55.03 5.12
N SER A 395 59.44 54.61 3.92
CA SER A 395 60.52 55.27 3.16
C SER A 395 60.41 54.99 1.66
N SER A 396 60.66 56.01 0.84
CA SER A 396 60.80 55.90 -0.61
C SER A 396 62.02 56.66 -1.09
N THR A 397 62.98 55.95 -1.70
CA THR A 397 64.18 56.53 -2.31
C THR A 397 64.17 56.25 -3.81
N ILE A 398 64.39 57.31 -4.61
CA ILE A 398 64.38 57.25 -6.08
C ILE A 398 65.81 57.53 -6.55
N ASN A 399 66.43 56.52 -7.16
CA ASN A 399 67.75 56.67 -7.79
C ASN A 399 67.58 56.60 -9.31
N GLU A 400 67.86 57.71 -9.99
CA GLU A 400 67.89 57.79 -11.45
C GLU A 400 69.32 57.59 -11.94
N ILE A 401 69.56 56.52 -12.70
CA ILE A 401 70.84 56.29 -13.39
C ILE A 401 70.61 56.58 -14.87
N ASN A 402 71.21 57.67 -15.36
CA ASN A 402 71.25 57.98 -16.79
C ASN A 402 72.36 57.16 -17.45
N GLN A 403 72.00 56.31 -18.40
CA GLN A 403 72.95 55.61 -19.24
C GLN A 403 73.34 56.56 -20.39
N GLN A 404 74.54 57.14 -20.33
CA GLN A 404 75.17 57.74 -21.51
C GLN A 404 75.72 56.63 -22.39
N MET A 405 75.54 56.82 -23.70
CA MET A 405 75.70 55.87 -24.83
C MET A 405 76.70 54.73 -24.67
#